data_AF-A0A8J6IBQ3-F1
#
_entry.id   AF-A0A8J6IBQ3-F1
#
_cell.length_a   1.000
_cell.length_b   1.000
_cell.length_c   1.000
_cell.angle_alpha   90.00
_cell.angle_beta   90.00
_cell.angle_gamma   90.00
#
_symmetry.space_group_name_H-M   'P 1'
#
loop_
_entity.id
_entity.type
_entity.pdbx_description
1 polymer ?
#
loop_
_entity_poly.entity_id
_entity_poly.type
_entity_poly.pdbx_seq_one_letter_code
_entity_poly.pdbx_strand_id
1 'polypeptide(L)'
;MSTRVLVAYATKSGCDSSCAIDIATEIASVPELEVDIQPLSGVGSIGPYSAVYVGWWYPSTAGDRELRRFLTANASLLPSRSIWLVHGHPGCGHDARRGDLKLTRLVVTPSETTPAAAGAA
;
A
#
# COMPACT_ATOMS: atom_id res chain seq x y z
N MET A 1 2.29 -16.04 16.35
CA MET A 1 1.19 -15.71 15.43
C MET A 1 1.84 -15.00 14.26
N SER A 2 1.84 -15.60 13.06
CA SER A 2 2.48 -15.00 11.90
C SER A 2 1.77 -13.70 11.52
N THR A 3 2.53 -12.62 11.33
CA THR A 3 1.98 -11.33 10.91
C THR A 3 1.89 -11.32 9.39
N ARG A 4 0.66 -11.22 8.86
CA ARG A 4 0.44 -11.18 7.41
C ARG A 4 0.64 -9.79 6.83
N VAL A 5 1.42 -9.71 5.77
CA VAL A 5 1.73 -8.50 5.02
C VAL A 5 1.27 -8.67 3.58
N LEU A 6 0.48 -7.72 3.09
CA LEU A 6 0.08 -7.69 1.69
C LEU A 6 1.04 -6.80 0.89
N VAL A 7 1.54 -7.31 -0.23
CA VAL A 7 2.27 -6.54 -1.23
C VAL A 7 1.38 -6.42 -2.46
N ALA A 8 0.74 -5.25 -2.59
CA ALA A 8 -0.15 -4.94 -3.69
C ALA A 8 0.55 -4.08 -4.76
N TYR A 9 0.24 -4.29 -6.03
CA TYR A 9 0.81 -3.48 -7.12
C TYR A 9 -0.21 -3.12 -8.22
N ALA A 10 -0.05 -1.94 -8.82
CA ALA A 10 -0.86 -1.50 -9.95
C ALA A 10 -0.42 -2.19 -11.24
N THR A 11 -1.29 -3.02 -11.82
CA THR A 11 -0.96 -3.79 -13.05
C THR A 11 -1.07 -2.92 -14.30
N LYS A 12 -1.97 -1.92 -14.30
CA LYS A 12 -2.19 -1.05 -15.46
C LYS A 12 -1.18 0.08 -15.61
N SER A 13 -0.18 0.13 -14.73
CA SER A 13 0.83 1.19 -14.73
C SER A 13 2.17 0.76 -15.33
N GLY A 14 2.30 -0.47 -15.85
CA GLY A 14 3.60 -1.00 -16.29
C GLY A 14 4.60 -1.15 -15.13
N CYS A 15 4.10 -1.17 -13.89
CA CYS A 15 4.91 -1.51 -12.73
C CYS A 15 4.95 -3.03 -12.71
N ASP A 16 6.04 -3.58 -13.25
CA ASP A 16 6.18 -5.01 -13.41
C ASP A 16 6.17 -5.68 -12.04
N SER A 17 5.45 -6.80 -11.96
CA SER A 17 5.35 -7.68 -10.80
C SER A 17 6.71 -7.97 -10.15
N SER A 18 7.82 -7.82 -10.88
CA SER A 18 9.20 -7.96 -10.39
C SER A 18 9.49 -7.10 -9.15
N CYS A 19 9.17 -5.80 -9.12
CA CYS A 19 9.47 -4.97 -7.94
C CYS A 19 8.64 -5.41 -6.72
N ALA A 20 7.39 -5.83 -6.94
CA ALA A 20 6.56 -6.39 -5.87
C ALA A 20 7.15 -7.71 -5.35
N ILE A 21 7.71 -8.54 -6.23
CA ILE A 21 8.39 -9.80 -5.86
C ILE A 21 9.68 -9.51 -5.07
N ASP A 22 10.50 -8.56 -5.49
CA ASP A 22 11.74 -8.21 -4.78
C ASP A 22 11.43 -7.74 -3.36
N ILE A 23 10.44 -6.86 -3.22
CA ILE A 23 10.00 -6.34 -1.92
C ILE A 23 9.37 -7.44 -1.08
N ALA A 24 8.55 -8.30 -1.68
CA ALA A 24 7.97 -9.43 -0.97
C ALA A 24 9.05 -10.40 -0.48
N THR A 25 10.10 -10.62 -1.27
CA THR A 25 11.24 -11.47 -0.89
C THR A 25 11.99 -10.88 0.30
N GLU A 26 12.24 -9.56 0.28
CA GLU A 26 12.89 -8.87 1.40
C GLU A 26 12.00 -8.92 2.67
N ILE A 27 10.68 -8.73 2.55
CA ILE A 27 9.76 -8.85 3.70
C ILE A 27 9.68 -10.29 4.22
N ALA A 28 9.64 -11.28 3.32
CA ALA A 28 9.59 -12.69 3.68
C ALA A 28 10.90 -13.20 4.32
N SER A 29 12.00 -12.45 4.19
CA SER A 29 13.26 -12.74 4.90
C SER A 29 13.17 -12.48 6.41
N VAL A 30 12.18 -11.70 6.85
CA VAL A 30 11.94 -11.41 8.26
C VAL A 30 11.18 -12.59 8.89
N PRO A 31 11.70 -13.21 9.96
CA PRO A 31 11.01 -14.27 10.68
C PRO A 31 9.63 -13.81 11.16
N GLU A 32 8.65 -14.71 11.16
CA GLU A 32 7.27 -14.46 11.61
C GLU A 32 6.41 -13.60 10.68
N LEU A 33 6.92 -13.15 9.52
CA LEU A 33 6.12 -12.49 8.50
C LEU A 33 5.67 -13.47 7.41
N GLU A 34 4.38 -13.44 7.10
CA GLU A 34 3.79 -14.11 5.93
C GLU A 34 3.47 -13.06 4.88
N VAL A 35 3.90 -13.25 3.64
CA VAL A 35 3.74 -12.25 2.58
C VAL A 35 2.84 -12.78 1.47
N ASP A 36 1.78 -12.04 1.18
CA ASP A 36 0.93 -12.27 0.01
C ASP A 36 1.19 -11.21 -1.05
N ILE A 37 1.32 -11.62 -2.31
CA ILE A 37 1.50 -10.71 -3.43
C ILE A 37 0.23 -10.73 -4.28
N GLN A 38 -0.39 -9.56 -4.49
CA GLN A 38 -1.59 -9.46 -5.33
C GLN A 38 -1.60 -8.20 -6.19
N PRO A 39 -2.21 -8.25 -7.39
CA PRO A 39 -2.52 -7.03 -8.13
C PRO A 39 -3.60 -6.23 -7.39
N LEU A 40 -3.54 -4.90 -7.43
CA LEU A 40 -4.54 -4.03 -6.78
C LEU A 40 -5.98 -4.34 -7.20
N SER A 41 -6.18 -4.76 -8.46
CA SER A 41 -7.48 -5.18 -8.98
C SER A 41 -8.02 -6.48 -8.36
N GLY A 42 -7.16 -7.30 -7.77
CA GLY A 42 -7.52 -8.57 -7.13
C GLY A 42 -7.68 -8.48 -5.62
N VAL A 43 -7.31 -7.35 -5.00
CA VAL A 43 -7.43 -7.19 -3.54
C VAL A 43 -8.85 -6.79 -3.18
N GLY A 44 -9.62 -7.76 -2.66
CA GLY A 44 -10.99 -7.52 -2.20
C GLY A 44 -11.08 -6.85 -0.82
N SER A 45 -10.13 -7.14 0.09
CA SER A 45 -10.10 -6.57 1.44
C SER A 45 -8.70 -6.65 2.05
N ILE A 46 -8.32 -5.63 2.82
CA ILE A 46 -7.08 -5.62 3.62
C ILE A 46 -7.24 -6.17 5.04
N GLY A 47 -8.46 -6.58 5.42
CA GLY A 47 -8.79 -7.03 6.78
C GLY A 47 -7.83 -8.06 7.41
N PRO A 48 -7.44 -9.13 6.69
CA PRO A 48 -6.57 -10.17 7.26
C PRO A 48 -5.09 -9.76 7.36
N TYR A 49 -4.71 -8.61 6.79
CA TYR A 49 -3.33 -8.14 6.77
C TYR A 49 -3.09 -7.11 7.89
N SER A 50 -1.95 -7.20 8.54
CA SER A 50 -1.54 -6.24 9.58
C SER A 50 -0.81 -5.04 8.97
N ALA A 51 -0.14 -5.25 7.83
CA ALA A 51 0.50 -4.21 7.05
C ALA A 51 0.25 -4.41 5.56
N VAL A 52 0.24 -3.31 4.82
CA VAL A 52 0.04 -3.32 3.37
C VAL A 52 1.07 -2.43 2.71
N TYR A 53 1.82 -2.99 1.77
CA TYR A 53 2.64 -2.28 0.82
C TYR A 53 1.83 -2.09 -0.48
N VAL A 54 1.83 -0.87 -1.03
CA VAL A 54 1.22 -0.60 -2.34
C VAL A 54 2.25 0.06 -3.26
N GLY A 55 2.58 -0.62 -4.36
CA GLY A 55 3.45 -0.12 -5.41
C GLY A 55 2.68 0.35 -6.64
N TRP A 56 3.01 1.53 -7.18
CA TRP A 56 2.54 1.95 -8.50
C TRP A 56 3.55 2.85 -9.20
N TRP A 57 3.41 2.95 -10.52
CA TRP A 57 4.23 3.86 -11.33
C TRP A 57 3.59 5.25 -11.45
N TYR A 58 4.32 6.30 -11.10
CA TYR A 58 3.97 7.68 -11.42
C TYR A 58 4.75 8.13 -12.67
N PRO A 59 4.14 8.84 -13.64
CA PRO A 59 2.78 9.41 -13.65
C PRO A 59 1.74 8.54 -14.40
N SER A 60 1.47 7.30 -13.97
CA SER A 60 0.39 6.51 -14.58
C SER A 60 -0.99 6.93 -14.06
N THR A 61 -1.81 7.51 -14.93
CA THR A 61 -3.22 7.83 -14.64
C THR A 61 -4.07 6.59 -14.39
N ALA A 62 -3.72 5.46 -15.02
CA ALA A 62 -4.38 4.18 -14.79
C ALA A 62 -4.01 3.61 -13.42
N GLY A 63 -2.74 3.71 -13.02
CA GLY A 63 -2.26 3.32 -11.69
C GLY A 63 -2.88 4.16 -10.57
N ASP A 64 -2.96 5.49 -10.74
CA ASP A 64 -3.62 6.37 -9.76
C ASP A 64 -5.10 6.00 -9.57
N ARG A 65 -5.80 5.66 -10.65
CA ARG A 65 -7.20 5.21 -10.58
C ARG A 65 -7.34 3.90 -9.82
N GLU A 66 -6.46 2.93 -10.04
CA GLU A 66 -6.45 1.65 -9.30
C GLU A 66 -6.14 1.85 -7.83
N LEU A 67 -5.13 2.66 -7.52
CA LEU A 67 -4.77 3.03 -6.16
C LEU A 67 -5.95 3.69 -5.43
N ARG A 68 -6.58 4.70 -6.05
CA ARG A 68 -7.75 5.38 -5.45
C ARG A 68 -8.91 4.43 -5.20
N ARG A 69 -9.20 3.53 -6.14
CA ARG A 69 -10.25 2.50 -5.98
C ARG A 69 -9.94 1.58 -4.79
N PHE A 70 -8.70 1.11 -4.70
CA PHE A 70 -8.25 0.28 -3.60
C PHE A 70 -8.36 0.98 -2.24
N LEU A 71 -7.86 2.22 -2.14
CA LEU A 71 -7.94 3.02 -0.92
C LEU A 71 -9.39 3.31 -0.52
N THR A 72 -10.25 3.62 -1.49
CA THR A 72 -11.67 3.89 -1.24
C THR A 72 -12.39 2.64 -0.75
N ALA A 73 -12.14 1.48 -1.36
CA ALA A 73 -12.75 0.21 -0.97
C ALA A 73 -12.37 -0.23 0.45
N ASN A 74 -11.19 0.19 0.92
CA ASN A 74 -10.65 -0.20 2.23
C ASN A 74 -10.62 0.96 3.24
N ALA A 75 -11.29 2.08 2.94
CA ALA A 75 -11.20 3.33 3.71
C ALA A 75 -11.44 3.16 5.22
N SER A 76 -12.38 2.30 5.60
CA SER A 76 -12.72 2.00 7.00
C SER A 76 -11.61 1.26 7.75
N LEU A 77 -10.76 0.52 7.05
CA LEU A 77 -9.69 -0.30 7.64
C LEU A 77 -8.35 0.43 7.69
N LEU A 78 -8.13 1.43 6.83
CA LEU A 78 -6.87 2.17 6.75
C LEU A 78 -6.39 2.75 8.11
N PRO A 79 -7.25 3.33 8.97
CA PRO A 79 -6.78 3.91 10.24
C PRO A 79 -6.17 2.88 11.21
N SER A 80 -6.56 1.62 11.08
CA SER A 80 -6.14 0.52 11.96
C SER A 80 -4.94 -0.26 11.45
N ARG A 81 -4.41 0.09 10.27
CA ARG A 81 -3.39 -0.69 9.56
C ARG A 81 -2.21 0.18 9.16
N SER A 82 -1.01 -0.40 9.20
CA SER A 82 0.17 0.29 8.70
C SER A 82 0.24 0.14 7.19
N ILE A 83 0.06 1.25 6.47
CA ILE A 83 0.08 1.26 5.01
C ILE A 83 1.31 2.03 4.53
N TRP A 84 2.09 1.36 3.70
CA TRP A 84 3.24 1.91 3.01
C TRP A 84 2.91 2.10 1.54
N LEU A 85 2.98 3.35 1.10
CA LEU A 85 2.79 3.73 -0.28
C LEU A 85 4.16 3.99 -0.91
N VAL A 86 4.43 3.33 -2.02
CA VAL A 86 5.65 3.53 -2.79
C VAL A 86 5.28 3.88 -4.22
N HIS A 87 5.70 5.07 -4.60
CA HIS A 87 5.66 5.54 -5.97
C HIS A 87 7.08 5.45 -6.53
N GLY A 88 7.25 4.73 -7.63
CA GLY A 88 8.56 4.54 -8.25
C GLY A 88 9.10 5.82 -8.91
N HIS A 89 10.41 6.02 -8.83
CA HIS A 89 11.22 6.88 -9.71
C HIS A 89 12.14 5.99 -10.60
N PRO A 90 12.81 6.55 -11.63
CA PRO A 90 12.84 6.00 -12.97
C PRO A 90 13.80 4.81 -13.10
N GLY A 91 13.27 3.60 -13.21
CA GLY A 91 14.10 2.44 -13.52
C GLY A 91 13.56 1.19 -12.87
N CYS A 92 12.37 0.74 -13.28
CA CYS A 92 11.93 -0.63 -13.03
C CYS A 92 12.67 -1.66 -13.93
N GLY A 93 13.87 -1.32 -14.40
CA GLY A 93 14.80 -2.24 -15.05
C GLY A 93 15.87 -2.69 -14.05
N HIS A 94 16.60 -3.74 -14.42
CA HIS A 94 17.68 -4.41 -13.66
C HIS A 94 18.77 -3.49 -13.04
N ASP A 95 18.73 -2.19 -13.33
CA ASP A 95 19.64 -1.13 -12.88
C ASP A 95 19.05 -0.22 -11.78
N ALA A 96 17.90 -0.56 -11.20
CA ALA A 96 17.36 0.12 -10.02
C ALA A 96 18.37 0.10 -8.87
N ARG A 97 19.19 1.15 -8.74
CA ARG A 97 20.05 1.32 -7.57
C ARG A 97 19.13 1.35 -6.34
N ARG A 98 19.50 0.61 -5.30
CA ARG A 98 18.80 0.42 -4.00
C ARG A 98 18.39 1.73 -3.24
N GLY A 99 18.51 2.92 -3.84
CA GLY A 99 18.39 4.23 -3.20
C GLY A 99 17.18 5.10 -3.56
N ASP A 100 16.43 4.82 -4.63
CA ASP A 100 15.42 5.79 -5.13
C ASP A 100 13.96 5.48 -4.72
N LEU A 101 13.74 4.45 -3.88
CA LEU A 101 12.41 4.14 -3.38
C LEU A 101 12.00 5.12 -2.28
N LYS A 102 11.12 6.07 -2.62
CA LYS A 102 10.53 6.99 -1.65
C LYS A 102 9.36 6.33 -0.92
N LEU A 103 9.66 5.72 0.23
CA LEU A 103 8.66 5.18 1.15
C LEU A 103 7.87 6.30 1.81
N THR A 104 6.58 6.37 1.51
CA THR A 104 5.66 7.29 2.20
C THR A 104 4.74 6.46 3.07
N ARG A 105 4.83 6.63 4.40
CA ARG A 105 3.85 6.06 5.32
C ARG A 105 2.59 6.91 5.26
N LEU A 106 1.47 6.31 4.88
CA LEU A 106 0.18 6.98 4.98
C LEU A 106 -0.31 6.84 6.42
N VAL A 107 -0.36 7.95 7.15
CA VAL A 107 -1.04 8.02 8.46
C VAL A 107 -2.44 8.54 8.20
N VAL A 108 -3.42 7.65 8.21
CA VAL A 108 -4.83 8.04 8.13
C VAL A 108 -5.27 8.39 9.55
N THR A 109 -5.23 9.67 9.89
CA THR A 109 -5.92 10.16 11.10
C THR A 109 -7.41 10.12 10.82
N PRO A 110 -8.23 9.46 11.67
CA PRO A 110 -9.67 9.68 11.60
C PRO A 110 -9.90 11.18 11.70
N SER A 111 -10.64 11.79 10.77
CA SER A 111 -11.11 13.14 10.98
C SER A 111 -11.89 13.09 12.29
N GLU A 112 -11.41 13.82 13.31
CA GLU A 112 -12.22 14.07 14.48
C GLU A 112 -13.51 14.71 13.97
N THR A 113 -14.59 13.93 14.01
CA THR A 113 -15.93 14.51 13.99
C THR A 113 -15.98 15.39 15.23
N THR A 114 -15.69 16.68 15.06
CA THR A 114 -15.85 17.68 16.11
C THR A 114 -17.27 17.55 16.66
N PRO A 115 -17.48 17.18 17.93
CA PRO A 115 -18.78 17.37 18.55
C PRO A 115 -18.90 18.87 18.82
N ALA A 116 -19.50 19.60 17.88
CA ALA A 116 -19.87 20.99 18.12
C ALA A 116 -21.04 21.02 19.11
N ALA A 117 -20.65 21.10 20.38
CA ALA A 117 -21.33 21.76 21.51
C ALA A 117 -22.81 21.39 21.76
N ALA A 118 -23.00 20.41 22.65
CA ALA A 118 -24.05 20.54 23.68
C ALA A 118 -23.48 21.42 24.80
N GLY A 119 -24.03 22.62 25.00
CA GLY A 119 -23.60 23.49 26.09
C GLY A 119 -24.24 24.88 26.11
N ALA A 120 -25.35 24.97 26.86
CA ALA A 120 -25.80 26.09 27.70
C ALA A 120 -26.15 27.45 27.07
N ALA A 121 -27.46 27.73 27.04
CA ALA A 121 -28.08 28.86 27.78
C ALA A 121 -29.59 28.63 27.89
#